data_AF-A0A7G2M2Y5-F1
#
_entry.id   AF-A0A7G2M2Y5-F1
#
_cell.length_a   1.000
_cell.length_b   1.000
_cell.length_c   1.000
_cell.angle_alpha   90.00
_cell.angle_beta   90.00
_cell.angle_gamma   90.00
#
_symmetry.space_group_name_H-M   'P 1'
#
loop_
_entity.id
_entity.type
_entity.pdbx_description
1 polymer ?
#
loop_
_entity_poly.entity_id
_entity_poly.type
_entity_poly.pdbx_seq_one_letter_code
_entity_poly.pdbx_strand_id
1 'polypeptide(L)' 'EEYGDLLFVMANLGRHLGLDPEAALRAANAKFTRRFEGIEARLAAMGKTPQDSDLAEMDALWDAVKLAERG' A
#
# COMPACT_ATOMS: atom_id res chain seq x y z
N GLU A 1 -18.73 11.53 11.16
CA GLU A 1 -18.21 12.17 12.38
C GLU A 1 -17.18 11.25 13.05
N GLU A 2 -17.62 10.11 13.58
CA GLU A 2 -16.78 9.17 14.36
C GLU A 2 -15.51 8.64 13.64
N TYR A 3 -15.60 8.26 12.36
CA TYR A 3 -14.41 7.81 11.61
C TYR A 3 -13.39 8.95 11.41
N GLY A 4 -13.86 10.20 11.30
CA GLY A 4 -13.01 11.38 11.24
C GLY A 4 -12.27 11.61 12.56
N ASP A 5 -12.96 11.44 13.69
CA ASP A 5 -12.36 11.54 15.02
C ASP A 5 -11.29 10.46 15.24
N LEU A 6 -11.53 9.23 14.76
CA LEU A 6 -10.53 8.17 14.78
C LEU A 6 -9.28 8.56 14.00
N LEU A 7 -9.43 9.07 12.77
CA LEU A 7 -8.30 9.54 11.95
C LEU A 7 -7.56 10.70 12.63
N PHE A 8 -8.28 11.62 13.26
CA PHE A 8 -7.69 12.73 14.01
C PHE A 8 -6.88 12.23 15.21
N VAL A 9 -7.41 11.29 15.99
CA VAL A 9 -6.70 10.67 17.13
C VAL A 9 -5.43 9.96 16.65
N MET A 10 -5.47 9.22 15.54
CA MET A 10 -4.30 8.55 14.97
C MET A 10 -3.23 9.54 14.51
N ALA A 11 -3.63 10.65 13.87
CA ALA A 11 -2.71 11.71 13.49
C ALA A 11 -2.09 12.38 14.73
N ASN A 12 -2.89 12.61 15.78
CA ASN A 12 -2.40 13.21 17.01
C ASN A 12 -1.42 12.28 17.75
N LEU A 13 -1.71 10.97 17.79
CA LEU A 13 -0.79 9.96 18.32
C LEU A 13 0.56 10.00 17.57
N GLY A 14 0.56 10.09 16.25
CA GLY A 14 1.78 10.25 15.45
C GLY A 14 2.61 11.46 15.91
N ARG A 15 1.97 12.62 16.12
CA ARG A 15 2.66 13.83 16.62
C ARG A 15 3.24 13.62 18.03
N HIS A 16 2.51 12.96 18.93
CA HIS A 16 3.03 12.63 20.27
C HIS A 16 4.25 11.71 20.23
N LEU A 17 4.38 10.88 19.20
CA LEU A 17 5.54 10.04 18.94
C LEU A 17 6.67 10.75 18.17
N GLY A 18 6.53 12.05 17.87
CA GLY A 18 7.50 12.83 17.11
C GLY A 18 7.49 12.56 15.60
N LEU A 19 6.43 11.93 15.07
CA LEU A 19 6.24 11.67 13.66
C LEU A 19 5.43 12.80 13.00
N ASP A 20 5.70 13.06 11.73
CA ASP A 20 4.81 13.84 10.87
C ASP A 20 3.78 12.91 10.22
N PRO A 21 2.48 12.96 10.60
CA PRO A 21 1.46 12.07 10.05
C PRO A 21 1.25 12.24 8.54
N GLU A 22 1.40 13.45 8.00
CA GLU A 22 1.24 13.70 6.57
C GLU A 22 2.40 13.06 5.79
N ALA A 23 3.63 13.29 6.24
CA ALA A 23 4.81 12.68 5.64
C ALA A 23 4.75 11.14 5.73
N ALA A 24 4.31 10.59 6.87
CA ALA A 24 4.15 9.16 7.07
C ALA A 24 3.09 8.56 6.11
N LEU A 25 1.93 9.21 5.98
CA LEU A 25 0.87 8.78 5.06
C LEU A 25 1.34 8.88 3.60
N ARG A 26 2.03 9.97 3.23
CA ARG A 26 2.60 10.15 1.89
C ARG A 26 3.60 9.03 1.55
N ALA A 27 4.46 8.67 2.49
CA ALA A 27 5.40 7.55 2.33
C ALA A 27 4.68 6.19 2.20
N ALA A 28 3.62 5.98 2.99
CA ALA A 28 2.79 4.78 2.89
C ALA A 28 2.10 4.66 1.52
N ASN A 29 1.53 5.77 1.01
CA ASN A 29 0.92 5.83 -0.31
C ASN A 29 1.94 5.55 -1.41
N ALA A 30 3.12 6.19 -1.38
CA ALA A 30 4.18 5.94 -2.35
C ALA A 30 4.63 4.47 -2.38
N LYS A 31 4.73 3.83 -1.20
CA LYS A 31 5.02 2.40 -1.09
C LYS A 31 3.90 1.54 -1.67
N PHE A 32 2.64 1.90 -1.45
CA PHE A 32 1.51 1.19 -2.02
C PHE A 32 1.53 1.27 -3.55
N THR A 33 1.69 2.48 -4.11
CA THR A 33 1.77 2.71 -5.56
C THR A 33 2.85 1.88 -6.22
N ARG A 34 4.11 1.95 -5.73
CA ARG A 34 5.21 1.16 -6.31
C ARG A 34 4.94 -0.34 -6.31
N ARG A 35 4.34 -0.85 -5.24
CA ARG A 35 4.01 -2.28 -5.15
C ARG A 35 2.90 -2.66 -6.11
N PHE A 36 1.88 -1.81 -6.21
CA PHE A 36 0.77 -2.03 -7.12
C PHE A 36 1.23 -2.00 -8.59
N GLU A 37 2.09 -1.05 -8.96
CA GLU A 37 2.74 -1.02 -10.28
C GLU A 37 3.52 -2.31 -10.57
N GLY A 38 4.23 -2.85 -9.56
CA GLY A 38 4.90 -4.14 -9.67
C GLY A 38 3.95 -5.33 -9.86
N ILE A 39 2.76 -5.28 -9.26
CA ILE A 39 1.70 -6.28 -9.47
C ILE A 39 1.16 -6.16 -10.90
N GLU A 40 0.84 -4.96 -11.35
CA GLU A 40 0.37 -4.69 -12.71
C GLU A 40 1.37 -5.18 -13.77
N ALA A 41 2.66 -4.93 -13.57
CA ALA A 41 3.71 -5.41 -14.47
C ALA A 41 3.76 -6.95 -14.56
N ARG A 42 3.58 -7.65 -13.42
CA ARG A 42 3.56 -9.12 -13.38
C ARG A 42 2.30 -9.69 -14.04
N LEU A 43 1.14 -9.08 -13.79
CA LEU A 43 -0.11 -9.45 -14.46
C LEU A 43 -0.02 -9.24 -15.98
N ALA A 44 0.52 -8.10 -16.41
CA ALA A 44 0.72 -7.79 -17.81
C ALA A 44 1.64 -8.82 -18.50
N ALA A 45 2.69 -9.29 -17.82
CA ALA A 45 3.55 -10.38 -18.32
C ALA A 45 2.81 -11.71 -18.50
N MET A 46 1.69 -11.91 -17.80
CA MET A 46 0.78 -13.06 -17.93
C MET A 46 -0.40 -12.77 -18.87
N GLY A 47 -0.45 -11.60 -19.51
CA GLY A 47 -1.57 -11.19 -20.37
C GLY A 47 -2.86 -10.90 -19.61
N LYS A 48 -2.78 -10.60 -18.30
CA LYS A 48 -3.91 -10.28 -17.42
C LYS A 48 -3.90 -8.81 -17.00
N THR A 49 -5.07 -8.32 -16.63
CA THR A 49 -5.25 -7.07 -15.88
C THR A 49 -5.64 -7.38 -14.43
N PRO A 50 -5.57 -6.41 -13.48
CA PRO A 50 -6.06 -6.62 -12.12
C PRO A 50 -7.52 -7.08 -12.04
N GLN A 51 -8.36 -6.69 -13.00
CA GLN A 51 -9.76 -7.07 -13.08
C GLN A 51 -9.95 -8.56 -13.45
N ASP A 52 -8.95 -9.17 -14.08
CA ASP A 52 -8.93 -10.59 -14.44
C ASP A 52 -8.38 -11.49 -13.32
N SER A 53 -7.99 -10.88 -12.20
CA SER A 53 -7.39 -11.55 -11.03
C SER A 53 -8.38 -11.61 -9.87
N ASP A 54 -8.22 -12.60 -9.00
CA ASP A 54 -8.89 -12.64 -7.70
C ASP A 54 -7.99 -12.09 -6.58
N LEU A 55 -8.55 -11.96 -5.37
CA LEU A 55 -7.82 -11.44 -4.20
C LEU A 55 -6.63 -12.34 -3.81
N ALA A 56 -6.73 -13.66 -3.99
CA ALA A 56 -5.67 -14.58 -3.60
C ALA A 56 -4.45 -14.45 -4.54
N GLU A 57 -4.69 -14.32 -5.84
CA GLU A 57 -3.65 -14.04 -6.83
C GLU A 57 -3.03 -12.65 -6.60
N MET A 58 -3.86 -11.63 -6.32
CA MET A 58 -3.36 -10.28 -5.99
C MET A 58 -2.47 -10.27 -4.73
N ASP A 59 -2.87 -10.99 -3.67
CA ASP A 59 -2.08 -11.10 -2.44
C ASP A 59 -0.75 -11.83 -2.67
N ALA A 60 -0.77 -12.93 -3.45
CA ALA A 60 0.45 -13.65 -3.80
C ALA A 60 1.43 -12.79 -4.62
N LEU A 61 0.90 -12.01 -5.57
CA LEU A 61 1.69 -11.06 -6.36
C LEU A 61 2.24 -9.93 -5.50
N TRP A 62 1.43 -9.42 -4.56
CA TRP A 62 1.85 -8.40 -3.60
C TRP A 62 3.04 -8.87 -2.75
N ASP A 63 2.96 -10.08 -2.21
CA ASP A 63 4.06 -10.66 -1.42
C ASP A 63 5.32 -10.89 -2.26
N ALA A 64 5.17 -11.32 -3.52
CA ALA A 64 6.29 -11.46 -4.44
C ALA A 64 6.97 -10.12 -4.76
N VAL A 65 6.20 -9.03 -4.95
CA VAL A 65 6.75 -7.68 -5.19
C VAL A 65 7.42 -7.15 -3.93
N LYS A 66 6.80 -7.31 -2.76
CA LYS A 66 7.37 -6.92 -1.46
C LYS A 66 8.69 -7.63 -1.17
N LEU A 67 8.83 -8.90 -1.56
CA LEU A 67 10.09 -9.64 -1.43
C LEU A 67 11.16 -9.09 -2.37
N ALA A 68 10.80 -8.76 -3.62
CA ALA A 68 11.71 -8.17 -4.60
C ALA A 68 12.18 -6.75 -4.23
N GLU A 69 11.35 -5.93 -3.56
CA GLU A 69 11.76 -4.61 -3.04
C GLU A 69 12.75 -4.68 -1.85
N ARG A 70 12.84 -5.82 -1.17
CA ARG A 70 13.66 -6.01 0.05
C ARG A 70 15.07 -6.53 -0.23
N GLY A 71 15.32 -7.02 -1.43
CA GLY A 71 16.65 -7.41 -1.92
C GLY A 71 17.30 -6.28 -2.70
#